data_AF-A0A257LW81-F1
#
_entry.id   AF-A0A257LW81-F1
#
_cell.length_a   1.000
_cell.length_b   1.000
_cell.length_c   1.000
_cell.angle_alpha   90.00
_cell.angle_beta   90.00
_cell.angle_gamma   90.00
#
_symmetry.space_group_name_H-M   'P 1'
#
loop_
_entity.id
_entity.type
_entity.pdbx_description
1 polymer ?
#
loop_
_entity_poly.entity_id
_entity_poly.type
_entity_poly.pdbx_seq_one_letter_code
_entity_poly.pdbx_strand_id
1 'polypeptide(L)'
;IQSWVEGTDGFTTDGSEFFGRPLERENGPVALLDPPYPGRVLQDESAYVALFSTPLELAPGANGSRTYVAVFRDHHAEASHTGDVEILHAAIRNLSPSIVPKADTNPGPAATTIVHGKTPTEPELRAWFQSDWAAVEHLGGGIASFFHGPDREHVVSKSKEAHLARPHALILRSGSAIDGANDVLDTTCHMNGVFQSLMSVGHPSFHRLLSPVRERLGLLGASGQRIGFRTPDGITWLGVPSTFAMSLTACRWIYRLENHIIKIITRVSTESPEATTTIRLIEGEPLEFVISHGLVGGEREGEEDGTLTIDGTHATIEAGPDSLAKKHFPEARFTIEATDPSLIARVGGSELLGFEHASTTHLVYETKPAVGLVLKLSGSTRPLAAPVGKPVWSAATSALRVSAAGEATVDHLDSILPWFIHNGIIHYSVPHGLEQWNGGAWGVRDVTQGSIELLLSIDRPDIARATIADVFLHQYDGSGDWPQWYMLAPFGWIQQRHSHGDIPLWPLKALCDYLEATSDFAFLDEAVDWTDANTARPAGKPSSILDHAAAAVAWMRQQCFPGTALL
;
A
#
# COMPACT_ATOMS: atom_id res chain seq x y z
N ILE A 1 -19.13 -24.65 -0.54
CA ILE A 1 -19.79 -25.21 0.68
C ILE A 1 -18.78 -26.08 1.40
N GLN A 2 -18.67 -25.98 2.73
CA GLN A 2 -17.66 -26.68 3.52
C GLN A 2 -18.30 -27.21 4.81
N SER A 3 -17.93 -28.40 5.28
CA SER A 3 -18.38 -28.95 6.58
C SER A 3 -17.53 -30.12 7.07
N TRP A 4 -17.61 -30.41 8.36
CA TRP A 4 -17.25 -31.71 8.92
C TRP A 4 -18.45 -32.66 8.83
N VAL A 5 -18.26 -33.86 8.24
CA VAL A 5 -19.33 -34.86 8.06
C VAL A 5 -19.92 -35.30 9.39
N GLU A 6 -19.09 -35.44 10.42
CA GLU A 6 -19.49 -35.93 11.74
C GLU A 6 -20.09 -34.84 12.64
N GLY A 7 -20.10 -33.58 12.21
CA GLY A 7 -20.64 -32.46 12.98
C GLY A 7 -19.64 -31.30 13.12
N THR A 8 -20.17 -30.08 13.07
CA THR A 8 -19.44 -28.83 13.28
C THR A 8 -20.07 -28.09 14.45
N ASP A 9 -19.30 -27.85 15.51
CA ASP A 9 -19.77 -27.23 16.74
C ASP A 9 -19.56 -25.71 16.74
N GLY A 10 -18.58 -25.22 15.97
CA GLY A 10 -18.20 -23.80 15.91
C GLY A 10 -17.69 -23.38 14.54
N PHE A 11 -17.74 -22.09 14.22
CA PHE A 11 -17.17 -21.55 12.99
C PHE A 11 -16.70 -20.09 13.10
N THR A 12 -15.83 -19.68 12.18
CA THR A 12 -15.52 -18.28 11.85
C THR A 12 -15.65 -18.07 10.35
N THR A 13 -15.96 -16.85 9.91
CA THR A 13 -15.99 -16.49 8.47
C THR A 13 -15.01 -15.40 8.06
N ASP A 14 -14.35 -14.76 9.02
CA ASP A 14 -13.31 -13.77 8.78
C ASP A 14 -12.03 -14.09 9.55
N GLY A 15 -10.90 -13.78 8.94
CA GLY A 15 -9.57 -14.05 9.46
C GLY A 15 -9.30 -13.31 10.77
N SER A 16 -9.93 -12.16 11.00
CA SER A 16 -9.78 -11.44 12.27
C SER A 16 -10.33 -12.22 13.46
N GLU A 17 -11.38 -13.02 13.27
CA GLU A 17 -11.94 -13.87 14.34
C GLU A 17 -11.11 -15.13 14.55
N PHE A 18 -10.56 -15.69 13.47
CA PHE A 18 -9.72 -16.89 13.58
C PHE A 18 -8.33 -16.58 14.12
N PHE A 19 -7.62 -15.69 13.43
CA PHE A 19 -6.24 -15.35 13.77
C PHE A 19 -6.17 -14.36 14.93
N GLY A 20 -7.06 -13.36 14.99
CA GLY A 20 -6.87 -12.19 15.84
C GLY A 20 -5.93 -11.15 15.19
N ARG A 21 -5.81 -10.00 15.83
CA ARG A 21 -4.91 -8.91 15.43
C ARG A 21 -3.44 -9.28 15.70
N PRO A 22 -2.45 -8.63 15.05
CA PRO A 22 -1.03 -8.92 15.27
C PRO A 22 -0.63 -9.05 16.75
N LEU A 23 -1.11 -8.15 17.61
CA LEU A 23 -0.77 -8.10 19.03
C LEU A 23 -1.48 -9.14 19.90
N GLU A 24 -2.45 -9.86 19.37
CA GLU A 24 -3.21 -10.91 20.08
C GLU A 24 -2.64 -12.31 19.80
N ARG A 25 -1.70 -12.42 18.84
CA ARG A 25 -1.23 -13.68 18.27
C ARG A 25 0.05 -14.22 18.87
N GLU A 26 0.47 -13.72 20.04
CA GLU A 26 1.69 -14.15 20.72
C GLU A 26 1.71 -15.67 20.99
N ASN A 27 0.55 -16.25 21.30
CA ASN A 27 0.39 -17.68 21.58
C ASN A 27 -0.28 -18.46 20.43
N GLY A 28 -0.30 -17.91 19.22
CA GLY A 28 -0.97 -18.47 18.06
C GLY A 28 -2.35 -17.85 17.77
N PRO A 29 -3.10 -18.40 16.79
CA PRO A 29 -4.43 -17.92 16.41
C PRO A 29 -5.41 -17.91 17.60
N VAL A 30 -6.12 -16.80 17.80
CA VAL A 30 -7.03 -16.60 18.95
C VAL A 30 -8.10 -17.69 19.03
N ALA A 31 -8.71 -18.06 17.90
CA ALA A 31 -9.77 -19.06 17.88
C ALA A 31 -9.30 -20.50 18.14
N LEU A 32 -7.99 -20.78 18.16
CA LEU A 32 -7.48 -22.07 18.61
C LEU A 32 -7.37 -22.14 20.14
N LEU A 33 -7.23 -20.99 20.80
CA LEU A 33 -7.13 -20.89 22.26
C LEU A 33 -8.52 -20.73 22.90
N ASP A 34 -9.40 -19.97 22.25
CA ASP A 34 -10.79 -19.77 22.65
C ASP A 34 -11.71 -19.96 21.44
N PRO A 35 -12.05 -21.23 21.10
CA PRO A 35 -12.85 -21.51 19.92
C PRO A 35 -14.28 -20.94 20.05
N PRO A 36 -14.80 -20.26 19.02
CA PRO A 36 -16.11 -19.64 19.09
C PRO A 36 -17.22 -20.68 18.87
N TYR A 37 -18.10 -20.83 19.87
CA TYR A 37 -19.24 -21.76 19.83
C TYR A 37 -20.58 -21.00 19.97
N PRO A 38 -21.52 -21.08 19.01
CA PRO A 38 -21.40 -21.77 17.71
C PRO A 38 -20.61 -20.97 16.66
N GLY A 39 -20.11 -19.77 16.99
CA GLY A 39 -19.56 -18.84 16.01
C GLY A 39 -20.58 -17.81 15.51
N ARG A 40 -20.12 -16.89 14.65
CA ARG A 40 -20.99 -15.92 13.96
C ARG A 40 -20.48 -15.68 12.54
N VAL A 41 -21.37 -15.20 11.69
CA VAL A 41 -20.98 -14.72 10.35
C VAL A 41 -20.50 -13.27 10.49
N LEU A 42 -19.20 -13.06 10.34
CA LEU A 42 -18.59 -11.76 10.12
C LEU A 42 -18.31 -11.58 8.62
N GLN A 43 -18.99 -10.60 8.00
CA GLN A 43 -18.69 -10.16 6.65
C GLN A 43 -17.76 -8.95 6.71
N ASP A 44 -16.49 -9.18 6.40
CA ASP A 44 -15.45 -8.16 6.40
C ASP A 44 -14.39 -8.53 5.34
N GLU A 45 -13.22 -7.91 5.37
CA GLU A 45 -12.25 -7.91 4.28
C GLU A 45 -11.30 -9.11 4.25
N SER A 46 -11.39 -10.04 5.20
CA SER A 46 -10.45 -11.18 5.31
C SER A 46 -11.21 -12.50 5.29
N ALA A 47 -11.93 -12.78 4.20
CA ALA A 47 -12.70 -14.01 4.03
C ALA A 47 -11.88 -15.26 4.38
N TYR A 48 -12.19 -15.87 5.53
CA TYR A 48 -11.45 -17.00 6.07
C TYR A 48 -12.41 -17.89 6.87
N VAL A 49 -12.72 -19.05 6.30
CA VAL A 49 -13.63 -20.01 6.93
C VAL A 49 -12.82 -21.00 7.76
N ALA A 50 -13.09 -21.03 9.07
CA ALA A 50 -12.63 -22.10 9.94
C ALA A 50 -13.85 -22.83 10.53
N LEU A 51 -13.80 -24.16 10.55
CA LEU A 51 -14.85 -25.01 11.10
C LEU A 51 -14.28 -25.88 12.21
N PHE A 52 -14.89 -25.85 13.38
CA PHE A 52 -14.50 -26.63 14.54
C PHE A 52 -15.35 -27.89 14.61
N SER A 53 -14.73 -29.05 14.41
CA SER A 53 -15.42 -30.35 14.44
C SER A 53 -15.95 -30.65 15.84
N THR A 54 -17.03 -31.42 15.93
CA THR A 54 -17.42 -32.03 17.19
C THR A 54 -16.28 -32.88 17.78
N PRO A 55 -15.91 -32.69 19.07
CA PRO A 55 -14.80 -33.40 19.70
C PRO A 55 -14.85 -34.92 19.52
N LEU A 56 -13.68 -35.53 19.36
CA LEU A 56 -13.52 -36.98 19.27
C LEU A 56 -12.80 -37.48 20.52
N GLU A 57 -13.53 -38.16 21.40
CA GLU A 57 -12.91 -38.86 22.52
C GLU A 57 -12.27 -40.16 22.03
N LEU A 58 -10.98 -40.34 22.31
CA LEU A 58 -10.23 -41.56 21.99
C LEU A 58 -9.73 -42.21 23.27
N ALA A 59 -10.05 -43.50 23.44
CA ALA A 59 -9.42 -44.32 24.45
C ALA A 59 -7.94 -44.55 24.12
N PRO A 60 -7.06 -44.82 25.10
CA PRO A 60 -5.67 -45.16 24.85
C PRO A 60 -5.54 -46.31 23.85
N GLY A 61 -4.80 -46.09 22.76
CA GLY A 61 -4.58 -47.07 21.69
C GLY A 61 -5.75 -47.22 20.68
N ALA A 62 -6.85 -46.47 20.85
CA ALA A 62 -7.91 -46.41 19.86
C ALA A 62 -7.53 -45.49 18.69
N ASN A 63 -8.06 -45.81 17.51
CA ASN A 63 -8.00 -44.96 16.34
C ASN A 63 -9.36 -44.29 16.14
N GLY A 64 -9.37 -43.07 15.62
CA GLY A 64 -10.58 -42.45 15.11
C GLY A 64 -10.29 -41.50 13.97
N SER A 65 -11.35 -41.14 13.26
CA SER A 65 -11.29 -40.30 12.08
C SER A 65 -12.37 -39.22 12.12
N ARG A 66 -12.10 -38.13 11.42
CA ARG A 66 -13.02 -37.05 11.09
C ARG A 66 -12.85 -36.73 9.62
N THR A 67 -13.92 -36.34 8.96
CA THR A 67 -13.96 -36.14 7.52
C THR A 67 -14.36 -34.70 7.24
N TYR A 68 -13.42 -33.90 6.74
CA TYR A 68 -13.71 -32.55 6.23
C TYR A 68 -14.04 -32.65 4.75
N VAL A 69 -15.12 -31.98 4.32
CA VAL A 69 -15.56 -31.94 2.92
C VAL A 69 -15.74 -30.50 2.49
N ALA A 70 -15.17 -30.17 1.33
CA ALA A 70 -15.38 -28.91 0.65
C ALA A 70 -15.81 -29.17 -0.79
N VAL A 71 -16.83 -28.44 -1.24
CA VAL A 71 -17.28 -28.43 -2.63
C VAL A 71 -17.19 -27.01 -3.15
N PHE A 72 -16.41 -26.84 -4.21
CA PHE A 72 -16.35 -25.62 -5.01
C PHE A 72 -17.31 -25.73 -6.19
N ARG A 73 -18.07 -24.67 -6.44
CA ARG A 73 -18.85 -24.47 -7.66
C ARG A 73 -18.41 -23.15 -8.27
N ASP A 74 -18.06 -23.20 -9.54
CA ASP A 74 -17.68 -22.04 -10.35
C ASP A 74 -18.85 -21.07 -10.54
N HIS A 75 -20.09 -21.59 -10.59
CA HIS A 75 -21.29 -20.80 -10.74
C HIS A 75 -22.45 -21.27 -9.84
N HIS A 76 -23.07 -20.31 -9.15
CA HIS A 76 -24.28 -20.49 -8.35
C HIS A 76 -25.15 -19.23 -8.48
N ALA A 77 -26.07 -19.23 -9.45
CA ALA A 77 -26.86 -18.04 -9.80
C ALA A 77 -27.82 -17.60 -8.70
N GLU A 78 -28.36 -18.57 -7.94
CA GLU A 78 -29.30 -18.30 -6.86
C GLU A 78 -28.54 -17.92 -5.58
N ALA A 79 -29.17 -17.12 -4.71
CA ALA A 79 -28.64 -16.87 -3.39
C ALA A 79 -28.55 -18.18 -2.60
N SER A 80 -27.46 -18.36 -1.85
CA SER A 80 -27.26 -19.59 -1.08
C SER A 80 -28.39 -19.83 -0.08
N HIS A 81 -28.83 -21.08 0.02
CA HIS A 81 -29.95 -21.48 0.87
C HIS A 81 -29.74 -22.87 1.48
N THR A 82 -30.61 -23.28 2.40
CA THR A 82 -30.49 -24.58 3.09
C THR A 82 -30.55 -25.79 2.16
N GLY A 83 -31.17 -25.66 0.98
CA GLY A 83 -31.18 -26.71 -0.04
C GLY A 83 -29.79 -27.03 -0.61
N ASP A 84 -28.82 -26.12 -0.47
CA ASP A 84 -27.46 -26.28 -0.98
C ASP A 84 -26.70 -27.39 -0.24
N VAL A 85 -27.17 -27.76 0.96
CA VAL A 85 -26.62 -28.89 1.73
C VAL A 85 -26.68 -30.20 0.93
N GLU A 86 -27.65 -30.35 0.01
CA GLU A 86 -27.72 -31.56 -0.82
C GLU A 86 -26.53 -31.68 -1.79
N ILE A 87 -25.91 -30.57 -2.17
CA ILE A 87 -24.67 -30.55 -2.95
C ILE A 87 -23.55 -31.26 -2.18
N LEU A 88 -23.45 -30.96 -0.88
CA LEU A 88 -22.48 -31.58 0.01
C LEU A 88 -22.79 -33.07 0.21
N HIS A 89 -24.06 -33.42 0.46
CA HIS A 89 -24.47 -34.82 0.59
C HIS A 89 -24.18 -35.64 -0.68
N ALA A 90 -24.42 -35.08 -1.86
CA ALA A 90 -24.10 -35.73 -3.12
C ALA A 90 -22.59 -35.95 -3.28
N ALA A 91 -21.76 -34.98 -2.88
CA ALA A 91 -20.30 -35.14 -2.87
C ALA A 91 -19.87 -36.24 -1.89
N ILE A 92 -20.43 -36.26 -0.67
CA ILE A 92 -20.13 -37.25 0.37
C ILE A 92 -20.46 -38.68 -0.10
N ARG A 93 -21.63 -38.89 -0.73
CA ARG A 93 -22.02 -40.20 -1.26
C ARG A 93 -21.07 -40.76 -2.32
N ASN A 94 -20.36 -39.88 -3.03
CA ASN A 94 -19.42 -40.23 -4.09
C ASN A 94 -17.95 -40.20 -3.62
N LEU A 95 -17.69 -39.94 -2.32
CA LEU A 95 -16.34 -40.00 -1.77
C LEU A 95 -15.79 -41.42 -1.89
N SER A 96 -14.77 -41.58 -2.73
CA SER A 96 -13.92 -42.76 -2.73
C SER A 96 -12.62 -42.39 -2.02
N PRO A 97 -12.18 -43.15 -1.00
CA PRO A 97 -10.93 -42.88 -0.33
C PRO A 97 -9.77 -43.09 -1.32
N SER A 98 -9.18 -42.00 -1.78
CA SER A 98 -7.91 -42.01 -2.50
C SER A 98 -6.81 -41.71 -1.50
N ILE A 99 -5.84 -42.62 -1.40
CA ILE A 99 -4.62 -42.35 -0.64
C ILE A 99 -3.82 -41.36 -1.48
N VAL A 100 -3.88 -40.09 -1.11
CA VAL A 100 -2.93 -39.10 -1.62
C VAL A 100 -1.57 -39.48 -1.04
N PRO A 101 -0.51 -39.63 -1.86
CA PRO A 101 0.84 -39.83 -1.36
C PRO A 101 1.13 -38.77 -0.30
N LYS A 102 1.72 -39.20 0.82
CA LYS A 102 2.19 -38.27 1.85
C LYS A 102 3.14 -37.29 1.14
N ALA A 103 2.76 -36.03 1.05
CA ALA A 103 3.65 -35.02 0.49
C ALA A 103 4.95 -35.05 1.29
N ASP A 104 6.10 -34.97 0.61
CA ASP A 104 7.38 -34.77 1.28
C ASP A 104 7.25 -33.49 2.11
N THR A 105 7.24 -33.65 3.43
CA THR A 105 7.26 -32.54 4.36
C THR A 105 8.68 -32.02 4.36
N ASN A 106 9.02 -31.11 3.44
CA ASN A 106 10.20 -30.29 3.62
C ASN A 106 10.00 -29.53 4.94
N PRO A 107 10.87 -29.69 5.94
CA PRO A 107 10.79 -28.87 7.14
C PRO A 107 10.86 -27.41 6.68
N GLY A 108 9.85 -26.63 7.06
CA GLY A 108 9.86 -25.19 6.85
C GLY A 108 11.08 -24.56 7.54
N PRO A 109 11.38 -23.28 7.27
CA PRO A 109 12.51 -22.59 7.88
C PRO A 109 12.46 -22.69 9.41
N ALA A 110 13.62 -22.48 10.04
CA ALA A 110 13.76 -22.42 11.50
C ALA A 110 12.70 -21.53 12.14
N ALA A 111 12.33 -21.82 13.39
CA ALA A 111 11.34 -21.04 14.13
C ALA A 111 11.66 -19.54 14.05
N THR A 112 10.78 -18.78 13.40
CA THR A 112 10.86 -17.32 13.36
C THR A 112 9.99 -16.75 14.45
N THR A 113 10.56 -15.88 15.28
CA THR A 113 9.81 -15.19 16.34
C THR A 113 9.54 -13.75 15.91
N ILE A 114 8.37 -13.21 16.24
CA ILE A 114 8.09 -11.78 16.10
C ILE A 114 8.18 -11.15 17.48
N VAL A 115 8.94 -10.06 17.62
CA VAL A 115 9.02 -9.28 18.85
C VAL A 115 8.33 -7.93 18.68
N HIS A 116 7.54 -7.56 19.67
CA HIS A 116 6.85 -6.27 19.74
C HIS A 116 7.51 -5.35 20.75
N GLY A 117 7.42 -4.03 20.53
CA GLY A 117 7.83 -3.05 21.53
C GLY A 117 6.98 -3.14 22.80
N LYS A 118 7.53 -2.74 23.95
CA LYS A 118 6.78 -2.50 25.19
C LYS A 118 5.92 -1.23 25.04
N THR A 119 4.80 -1.16 25.74
CA THR A 119 3.99 0.06 25.79
C THR A 119 4.81 1.18 26.43
N PRO A 120 5.00 2.33 25.76
CA PRO A 120 5.82 3.40 26.29
C PRO A 120 5.11 4.12 27.45
N THR A 121 5.89 4.53 28.44
CA THR A 121 5.42 5.41 29.52
C THR A 121 5.42 6.87 29.05
N GLU A 122 4.64 7.75 29.69
CA GLU A 122 4.67 9.18 29.36
C GLU A 122 6.08 9.80 29.49
N PRO A 123 6.88 9.50 30.53
CA PRO A 123 8.27 9.99 30.60
C PRO A 123 9.14 9.54 29.41
N GLU A 124 9.00 8.30 28.94
CA GLU A 124 9.71 7.82 27.74
C GLU A 124 9.24 8.58 26.49
N LEU A 125 7.93 8.79 26.32
CA LEU A 125 7.38 9.60 25.23
C LEU A 125 7.94 11.02 25.26
N ARG A 126 7.99 11.67 26.43
CA ARG A 126 8.55 13.02 26.61
C ARG A 126 10.05 13.06 26.30
N ALA A 127 10.79 11.99 26.64
CA ALA A 127 12.21 11.88 26.31
C ALA A 127 12.46 11.75 24.80
N TRP A 128 11.62 10.99 24.10
CA TRP A 128 11.74 10.77 22.65
C TRP A 128 11.16 11.92 21.81
N PHE A 129 10.15 12.61 22.33
CA PHE A 129 9.37 13.65 21.65
C PHE A 129 9.27 14.91 22.54
N GLN A 130 10.35 15.70 22.56
CA GLN A 130 10.56 16.80 23.51
C GLN A 130 9.81 18.11 23.19
N SER A 131 9.44 18.38 21.94
CA SER A 131 8.59 19.52 21.56
C SER A 131 7.17 19.40 22.15
N ASP A 132 6.46 20.52 22.14
CA ASP A 132 5.06 20.58 22.57
C ASP A 132 4.18 19.61 21.79
N TRP A 133 3.18 19.07 22.49
CA TRP A 133 2.22 18.13 21.92
C TRP A 133 0.88 18.82 21.71
N ALA A 134 0.26 18.52 20.58
CA ALA A 134 -1.08 19.00 20.23
C ALA A 134 -2.03 17.82 19.99
N ALA A 135 -3.33 18.06 20.20
CA ALA A 135 -4.41 17.09 20.03
C ALA A 135 -4.08 15.70 20.65
N VAL A 136 -3.64 15.70 21.91
CA VAL A 136 -3.27 14.47 22.63
C VAL A 136 -4.50 13.60 22.83
N GLU A 137 -4.45 12.39 22.29
CA GLU A 137 -5.49 11.39 22.39
C GLU A 137 -5.15 10.38 23.49
N HIS A 138 -6.14 10.03 24.30
CA HIS A 138 -6.03 9.01 25.33
C HIS A 138 -6.93 7.81 25.02
N LEU A 139 -6.38 6.59 25.12
CA LEU A 139 -7.11 5.34 24.94
C LEU A 139 -6.56 4.29 25.90
N GLY A 140 -7.46 3.50 26.53
CA GLY A 140 -7.06 2.42 27.44
C GLY A 140 -6.25 2.88 28.66
N GLY A 141 -6.44 4.12 29.12
CA GLY A 141 -5.73 4.69 30.27
C GLY A 141 -4.31 5.21 29.98
N GLY A 142 -3.88 5.24 28.72
CA GLY A 142 -2.58 5.80 28.30
C GLY A 142 -2.71 6.75 27.10
N ILE A 143 -1.58 7.32 26.68
CA ILE A 143 -1.51 8.18 25.49
C ILE A 143 -1.55 7.28 24.23
N ALA A 144 -2.54 7.51 23.40
CA ALA A 144 -2.79 6.76 22.16
C ALA A 144 -2.08 7.40 20.97
N SER A 145 -2.23 8.71 20.81
CA SER A 145 -1.54 9.47 19.76
C SER A 145 -1.46 10.96 20.09
N PHE A 146 -0.63 11.69 19.36
CA PHE A 146 -0.52 13.15 19.44
C PHE A 146 0.18 13.71 18.20
N PHE A 147 0.05 15.02 17.96
CA PHE A 147 0.91 15.75 17.03
C PHE A 147 2.08 16.38 17.78
N HIS A 148 3.24 16.45 17.13
CA HIS A 148 4.49 16.92 17.72
C HIS A 148 5.30 17.79 16.77
N GLY A 149 5.88 18.86 17.32
CA GLY A 149 6.85 19.70 16.61
C GLY A 149 6.24 20.62 15.55
N PRO A 150 7.07 21.47 14.92
CA PRO A 150 6.62 22.46 13.94
C PRO A 150 6.06 21.83 12.66
N ASP A 151 6.58 20.66 12.28
CA ASP A 151 6.16 19.91 11.09
C ASP A 151 4.91 19.05 11.32
N ARG A 152 4.31 19.15 12.52
CA ARG A 152 3.11 18.39 12.93
C ARG A 152 3.28 16.89 12.67
N GLU A 153 4.41 16.31 13.10
CA GLU A 153 4.60 14.85 13.06
C GLU A 153 3.48 14.17 13.86
N HIS A 154 2.86 13.13 13.34
CA HIS A 154 1.84 12.38 14.05
C HIS A 154 2.46 11.14 14.70
N VAL A 155 2.41 11.07 16.03
CA VAL A 155 2.96 9.96 16.81
C VAL A 155 1.82 9.06 17.28
N VAL A 156 1.94 7.76 17.02
CA VAL A 156 1.00 6.71 17.38
C VAL A 156 1.69 5.73 18.33
N SER A 157 1.05 5.38 19.44
CA SER A 157 1.56 4.40 20.39
C SER A 157 1.06 2.99 20.06
N LYS A 158 1.81 1.97 20.52
CA LYS A 158 1.39 0.56 20.46
C LYS A 158 -0.05 0.35 20.94
N SER A 159 -0.45 1.08 21.98
CA SER A 159 -1.79 0.97 22.56
C SER A 159 -2.87 1.29 21.51
N LYS A 160 -2.70 2.35 20.71
CA LYS A 160 -3.68 2.70 19.67
C LYS A 160 -3.79 1.61 18.59
N GLU A 161 -2.64 1.14 18.09
CA GLU A 161 -2.60 0.05 17.09
C GLU A 161 -3.32 -1.23 17.60
N ALA A 162 -3.20 -1.54 18.89
CA ALA A 162 -3.87 -2.69 19.50
C ALA A 162 -5.40 -2.59 19.52
N HIS A 163 -5.99 -1.41 19.31
CA HIS A 163 -7.43 -1.18 19.41
C HIS A 163 -8.11 -0.93 18.06
N LEU A 164 -7.35 -0.75 16.97
CA LEU A 164 -7.91 -0.52 15.64
C LEU A 164 -8.02 -1.81 14.83
N ALA A 165 -8.96 -1.82 13.89
CA ALA A 165 -9.14 -2.92 12.93
C ALA A 165 -8.20 -2.78 11.72
N ARG A 166 -7.79 -1.55 11.39
CA ARG A 166 -6.89 -1.23 10.28
C ARG A 166 -5.53 -0.78 10.82
N PRO A 167 -4.42 -1.29 10.25
CA PRO A 167 -3.08 -0.93 10.71
C PRO A 167 -2.74 0.51 10.33
N HIS A 168 -2.02 1.22 11.20
CA HIS A 168 -1.48 2.53 10.83
C HIS A 168 -0.42 2.39 9.74
N ALA A 169 -0.50 3.24 8.73
CA ALA A 169 0.47 3.29 7.64
C ALA A 169 0.49 4.67 6.97
N LEU A 170 1.56 4.92 6.21
CA LEU A 170 1.74 6.14 5.43
C LEU A 170 2.44 5.80 4.10
N ILE A 171 1.94 6.39 3.01
CA ILE A 171 2.64 6.39 1.72
C ILE A 171 3.62 7.57 1.72
N LEU A 172 4.89 7.30 1.45
CA LEU A 172 5.93 8.30 1.29
C LEU A 172 6.21 8.49 -0.21
N ARG A 173 6.42 9.74 -0.62
CA ARG A 173 6.72 10.10 -2.01
C ARG A 173 7.94 11.01 -2.08
N SER A 174 8.84 10.69 -3.00
CA SER A 174 10.08 11.42 -3.24
C SER A 174 9.91 12.55 -4.27
N GLY A 175 11.01 13.22 -4.57
CA GLY A 175 11.09 14.26 -5.61
C GLY A 175 10.52 15.59 -5.13
N SER A 176 10.57 16.63 -5.96
CA SER A 176 10.10 17.97 -5.60
C SER A 176 8.84 18.41 -6.35
N ALA A 177 8.62 17.86 -7.54
CA ALA A 177 7.49 18.12 -8.44
C ALA A 177 6.17 17.64 -7.84
N ILE A 178 5.08 18.40 -8.06
CA ILE A 178 3.72 17.97 -7.68
C ILE A 178 3.10 17.16 -8.82
N ASP A 179 3.33 17.60 -10.06
CA ASP A 179 3.11 16.82 -11.27
C ASP A 179 3.91 15.51 -11.15
N GLY A 180 3.23 14.37 -11.33
CA GLY A 180 3.80 13.03 -11.22
C GLY A 180 4.76 12.71 -12.37
N ALA A 181 5.72 13.60 -12.64
CA ALA A 181 6.72 13.44 -13.67
C ALA A 181 7.48 12.11 -13.50
N ASN A 182 8.01 11.60 -14.61
CA ASN A 182 8.84 10.40 -14.61
C ASN A 182 9.97 10.56 -13.57
N ASP A 183 10.25 9.50 -12.80
CA ASP A 183 11.22 9.46 -11.69
C ASP A 183 10.74 10.02 -10.33
N VAL A 184 9.45 9.89 -10.02
CA VAL A 184 8.97 9.93 -8.62
C VAL A 184 9.08 8.53 -8.04
N LEU A 185 9.75 8.39 -6.88
CA LEU A 185 9.73 7.18 -6.07
C LEU A 185 8.63 7.28 -5.03
N ASP A 186 7.90 6.20 -4.82
CA ASP A 186 6.98 6.07 -3.70
C ASP A 186 7.19 4.75 -2.95
N THR A 187 6.80 4.72 -1.68
CA THR A 187 6.85 3.52 -0.85
C THR A 187 5.88 3.63 0.32
N THR A 188 5.32 2.51 0.77
CA THR A 188 4.36 2.47 1.88
C THR A 188 5.00 1.88 3.13
N CYS A 189 4.88 2.60 4.24
CA CYS A 189 5.38 2.22 5.56
C CYS A 189 4.21 1.83 6.47
N HIS A 190 4.26 0.65 7.11
CA HIS A 190 3.26 0.24 8.08
C HIS A 190 3.85 0.14 9.48
N MET A 191 3.04 0.49 10.49
CA MET A 191 3.42 0.40 11.90
C MET A 191 3.81 -1.03 12.30
N ASN A 192 3.18 -2.05 11.73
CA ASN A 192 3.36 -3.47 12.08
C ASN A 192 4.64 -4.12 11.52
N GLY A 193 5.76 -3.39 11.50
CA GLY A 193 7.07 -3.92 11.11
C GLY A 193 7.24 -4.13 9.60
N VAL A 194 6.55 -3.34 8.78
CA VAL A 194 6.80 -3.23 7.33
C VAL A 194 7.44 -1.87 7.08
N PHE A 195 8.74 -1.85 6.83
CA PHE A 195 9.50 -0.59 6.82
C PHE A 195 9.40 0.14 5.49
N GLN A 196 9.23 -0.61 4.40
CA GLN A 196 8.98 -0.15 3.04
C GLN A 196 8.20 -1.25 2.31
N SER A 197 7.20 -0.92 1.52
CA SER A 197 6.43 -1.88 0.71
C SER A 197 5.84 -1.17 -0.49
N LEU A 198 5.37 -1.91 -1.48
CA LEU A 198 4.81 -1.34 -2.71
C LEU A 198 5.71 -0.21 -3.26
N MET A 199 7.03 -0.45 -3.26
CA MET A 199 7.96 0.58 -3.72
C MET A 199 7.93 0.61 -5.24
N SER A 200 7.73 1.79 -5.83
CA SER A 200 7.76 2.00 -7.27
C SER A 200 8.54 3.25 -7.64
N VAL A 201 8.94 3.31 -8.92
CA VAL A 201 9.43 4.54 -9.54
C VAL A 201 8.71 4.80 -10.85
N GLY A 202 8.18 6.01 -11.00
CA GLY A 202 7.31 6.37 -12.12
C GLY A 202 5.92 5.80 -11.91
N HIS A 203 5.46 4.93 -12.80
CA HIS A 203 4.10 4.39 -12.72
C HIS A 203 3.95 3.38 -11.56
N PRO A 204 3.04 3.61 -10.59
CA PRO A 204 3.00 2.85 -9.34
C PRO A 204 2.52 1.41 -9.49
N SER A 205 2.06 1.02 -10.69
CA SER A 205 1.60 -0.35 -10.98
C SER A 205 2.52 -1.16 -11.89
N PHE A 206 3.35 -0.52 -12.71
CA PHE A 206 4.09 -1.22 -13.76
C PHE A 206 5.58 -1.35 -13.48
N HIS A 207 6.12 -0.53 -12.58
CA HIS A 207 7.54 -0.55 -12.24
C HIS A 207 7.71 -0.59 -10.71
N ARG A 208 7.52 -1.78 -10.13
CA ARG A 208 7.62 -2.03 -8.69
C ARG A 208 8.88 -2.81 -8.32
N LEU A 209 9.53 -2.38 -7.24
CA LEU A 209 10.61 -3.08 -6.58
C LEU A 209 10.09 -4.02 -5.48
N LEU A 210 9.33 -3.47 -4.54
CA LEU A 210 8.93 -4.17 -3.32
C LEU A 210 7.46 -4.60 -3.40
N SER A 211 7.18 -5.80 -2.89
CA SER A 211 5.83 -6.35 -2.83
C SER A 211 4.89 -5.54 -1.91
N PRO A 212 3.58 -5.50 -2.22
CA PRO A 212 2.58 -4.89 -1.34
C PRO A 212 2.33 -5.72 -0.08
N VAL A 213 1.75 -5.06 0.92
CA VAL A 213 1.04 -5.72 2.02
C VAL A 213 -0.38 -6.01 1.55
N ARG A 214 -0.77 -7.30 1.50
CA ARG A 214 -2.04 -7.73 0.90
C ARG A 214 -3.19 -7.88 1.89
N GLU A 215 -2.90 -7.84 3.18
CA GLU A 215 -3.86 -8.11 4.24
C GLU A 215 -3.51 -7.31 5.51
N ARG A 216 -4.51 -7.07 6.35
CA ARG A 216 -4.43 -6.18 7.51
C ARG A 216 -4.00 -6.86 8.81
N LEU A 217 -4.01 -8.18 8.86
CA LEU A 217 -3.75 -8.99 10.04
C LEU A 217 -2.25 -9.25 10.26
N GLY A 218 -1.38 -8.99 9.28
CA GLY A 218 0.07 -9.20 9.38
C GLY A 218 0.45 -10.68 9.39
N LEU A 219 -0.20 -11.48 8.56
CA LEU A 219 0.04 -12.90 8.34
C LEU A 219 1.19 -13.13 7.35
N LEU A 220 1.39 -12.22 6.39
CA LEU A 220 2.40 -12.37 5.35
C LEU A 220 3.74 -11.73 5.76
N GLY A 221 4.64 -12.54 6.32
CA GLY A 221 5.96 -12.12 6.79
C GLY A 221 6.99 -11.82 5.69
N ALA A 222 6.65 -12.05 4.41
CA ALA A 222 7.55 -11.88 3.26
C ALA A 222 7.34 -10.56 2.50
N SER A 223 6.26 -9.82 2.77
CA SER A 223 5.94 -8.60 2.03
C SER A 223 6.89 -7.44 2.36
N GLY A 224 7.30 -6.70 1.33
CA GLY A 224 8.09 -5.49 1.46
C GLY A 224 9.46 -5.71 2.11
N GLN A 225 9.95 -4.68 2.79
CA GLN A 225 11.17 -4.70 3.59
C GLN A 225 10.83 -5.05 5.04
N ARG A 226 11.45 -6.13 5.55
CA ARG A 226 11.38 -6.55 6.95
C ARG A 226 12.75 -6.47 7.59
N ILE A 227 12.78 -6.19 8.89
CA ILE A 227 14.00 -6.09 9.68
C ILE A 227 13.85 -6.96 10.91
N GLY A 228 14.85 -7.80 11.14
CA GLY A 228 15.01 -8.61 12.33
C GLY A 228 16.47 -8.62 12.78
N PHE A 229 16.76 -9.44 13.78
CA PHE A 229 18.11 -9.68 14.25
C PHE A 229 18.31 -11.16 14.59
N ARG A 230 19.55 -11.64 14.45
CA ARG A 230 19.91 -13.02 14.80
C ARG A 230 19.93 -13.20 16.32
N THR A 231 19.46 -14.37 16.73
CA THR A 231 19.50 -14.89 18.10
C THR A 231 19.95 -16.35 18.06
N PRO A 232 20.35 -16.97 19.19
CA PRO A 232 20.68 -18.39 19.22
C PRO A 232 19.55 -19.30 18.70
N ASP A 233 18.29 -18.87 18.84
CA ASP A 233 17.10 -19.63 18.46
C ASP A 233 16.63 -19.39 17.01
N GLY A 234 17.28 -18.48 16.28
CA GLY A 234 16.92 -18.13 14.91
C GLY A 234 16.83 -16.62 14.68
N ILE A 235 15.99 -16.22 13.72
CA ILE A 235 15.74 -14.80 13.40
C ILE A 235 14.55 -14.31 14.23
N THR A 236 14.76 -13.22 14.96
CA THR A 236 13.68 -12.47 15.62
C THR A 236 13.33 -11.24 14.79
N TRP A 237 12.12 -11.23 14.21
CA TRP A 237 11.59 -10.13 13.39
C TRP A 237 10.95 -9.04 14.24
N LEU A 238 11.13 -7.79 13.84
CA LEU A 238 10.45 -6.65 14.47
C LEU A 238 9.00 -6.57 13.98
N GLY A 239 8.05 -6.61 14.92
CA GLY A 239 6.60 -6.43 14.66
C GLY A 239 6.14 -4.99 14.95
N VAL A 240 5.02 -4.84 15.65
CA VAL A 240 4.53 -3.53 16.14
C VAL A 240 5.52 -2.88 17.13
N PRO A 241 5.94 -1.61 16.93
CA PRO A 241 6.85 -0.88 17.81
C PRO A 241 6.16 -0.35 19.06
N SER A 242 6.93 0.24 19.98
CA SER A 242 6.40 1.02 21.10
C SER A 242 5.72 2.30 20.60
N THR A 243 6.33 2.97 19.63
CA THR A 243 5.75 4.13 18.93
C THR A 243 6.08 4.12 17.45
N PHE A 244 5.15 4.67 16.67
CA PHE A 244 5.29 4.95 15.25
C PHE A 244 5.04 6.44 15.01
N ALA A 245 6.08 7.17 14.60
CA ALA A 245 6.00 8.59 14.30
C ALA A 245 6.07 8.80 12.79
N MET A 246 5.08 9.51 12.27
CA MET A 246 4.95 9.83 10.85
C MET A 246 5.22 11.31 10.64
N SER A 247 5.98 11.62 9.60
CA SER A 247 6.06 12.94 8.98
C SER A 247 5.77 12.79 7.49
N LEU A 248 5.60 13.90 6.78
CA LEU A 248 5.28 13.87 5.35
C LEU A 248 6.37 13.19 4.49
N THR A 249 7.61 13.09 4.98
CA THR A 249 8.75 12.51 4.24
C THR A 249 9.41 11.33 4.95
N ALA A 250 8.94 10.96 6.13
CA ALA A 250 9.58 9.92 6.91
C ALA A 250 8.63 9.19 7.85
N CYS A 251 8.97 7.95 8.14
CA CYS A 251 8.35 7.13 9.16
C CYS A 251 9.42 6.66 10.14
N ARG A 252 9.12 6.69 11.44
CA ARG A 252 10.05 6.33 12.52
C ARG A 252 9.39 5.34 13.47
N TRP A 253 10.02 4.18 13.63
CA TRP A 253 9.64 3.16 14.60
C TRP A 253 10.62 3.20 15.77
N ILE A 254 10.11 3.21 17.00
CA ILE A 254 10.93 3.06 18.22
C ILE A 254 10.46 1.80 18.95
N TYR A 255 11.36 0.85 19.12
CA TYR A 255 11.14 -0.40 19.83
C TYR A 255 11.84 -0.34 21.18
N ARG A 256 11.07 -0.22 22.27
CA ARG A 256 11.56 -0.49 23.63
C ARG A 256 11.42 -1.99 23.88
N LEU A 257 12.51 -2.73 23.81
CA LEU A 257 12.57 -4.17 24.11
C LEU A 257 13.05 -4.38 25.56
N GLU A 258 13.29 -5.63 25.96
CA GLU A 258 13.80 -5.93 27.31
C GLU A 258 15.16 -5.26 27.57
N ASN A 259 16.11 -5.47 26.67
CA ASN A 259 17.50 -5.04 26.83
C ASN A 259 17.98 -4.05 25.76
N HIS A 260 17.09 -3.62 24.85
CA HIS A 260 17.45 -2.79 23.71
C HIS A 260 16.43 -1.69 23.46
N ILE A 261 16.91 -0.55 22.96
CA ILE A 261 16.07 0.44 22.27
C ILE A 261 16.54 0.52 20.82
N ILE A 262 15.69 0.09 19.89
CA ILE A 262 15.99 0.13 18.45
C ILE A 262 15.14 1.22 17.81
N LYS A 263 15.77 2.12 17.07
CA LYS A 263 15.11 3.15 16.27
C LYS A 263 15.33 2.87 14.79
N ILE A 264 14.24 2.70 14.05
CA ILE A 264 14.25 2.59 12.59
C ILE A 264 13.65 3.86 11.99
N ILE A 265 14.26 4.39 10.93
CA ILE A 265 13.73 5.53 10.18
C ILE A 265 13.76 5.20 8.70
N THR A 266 12.59 5.19 8.07
CA THR A 266 12.46 5.25 6.60
C THR A 266 12.27 6.71 6.21
N ARG A 267 13.03 7.20 5.23
CA ARG A 267 12.87 8.57 4.68
C ARG A 267 13.00 8.57 3.17
N VAL A 268 12.15 9.33 2.49
CA VAL A 268 12.28 9.64 1.06
C VAL A 268 13.00 10.98 0.85
N SER A 269 13.75 11.08 -0.24
CA SER A 269 14.42 12.31 -0.66
C SER A 269 13.43 13.28 -1.30
N THR A 270 13.55 14.57 -0.97
CA THR A 270 12.77 15.63 -1.63
C THR A 270 13.40 16.11 -2.93
N GLU A 271 14.53 15.53 -3.34
CA GLU A 271 15.33 15.98 -4.49
C GLU A 271 15.58 14.88 -5.53
N SER A 272 15.49 13.62 -5.12
CA SER A 272 15.87 12.45 -5.93
C SER A 272 14.88 11.28 -5.73
N PRO A 273 14.78 10.33 -6.68
CA PRO A 273 13.99 9.10 -6.55
C PRO A 273 14.65 8.08 -5.60
N GLU A 274 14.78 8.47 -4.34
CA GLU A 274 15.55 7.73 -3.36
C GLU A 274 14.82 7.64 -2.02
N ALA A 275 14.95 6.47 -1.38
CA ALA A 275 14.55 6.22 -0.01
C ALA A 275 15.73 5.67 0.78
N THR A 276 15.74 5.91 2.10
CA THR A 276 16.73 5.36 3.01
C THR A 276 16.04 4.67 4.16
N THR A 277 16.57 3.53 4.58
CA THR A 277 16.22 2.85 5.84
C THR A 277 17.43 2.93 6.76
N THR A 278 17.28 3.69 7.85
CA THR A 278 18.29 3.86 8.89
C THR A 278 17.92 3.03 10.10
N ILE A 279 18.78 2.08 10.48
CA ILE A 279 18.72 1.32 11.71
C ILE A 279 19.68 1.96 12.72
N ARG A 280 19.22 2.21 13.96
CA ARG A 280 20.07 2.67 15.07
C ARG A 280 19.70 1.98 16.36
N LEU A 281 20.70 1.44 17.04
CA LEU A 281 20.62 1.01 18.41
C LEU A 281 20.89 2.20 19.32
N ILE A 282 19.90 2.57 20.12
CA ILE A 282 19.98 3.67 21.09
C ILE A 282 20.49 3.16 22.44
N GLU A 283 20.04 1.96 22.83
CA GLU A 283 20.46 1.26 24.04
C GLU A 283 20.64 -0.23 23.74
N GLY A 284 21.61 -0.86 24.41
CA GLY A 284 21.90 -2.29 24.35
C GLY A 284 23.19 -2.63 23.58
N GLU A 285 23.50 -3.93 23.48
CA GLU A 285 24.70 -4.43 22.82
C GLU A 285 24.52 -4.52 21.28
N PRO A 286 25.59 -4.42 20.49
CA PRO A 286 25.52 -4.53 19.02
C PRO A 286 24.78 -5.79 18.55
N LEU A 287 23.93 -5.66 17.52
CA LEU A 287 23.12 -6.74 16.97
C LEU A 287 23.55 -7.09 15.54
N GLU A 288 23.39 -8.36 15.17
CA GLU A 288 23.47 -8.81 13.78
C GLU A 288 22.08 -8.68 13.14
N PHE A 289 21.88 -7.63 12.35
CA PHE A 289 20.61 -7.37 11.70
C PHE A 289 20.44 -8.22 10.44
N VAL A 290 19.21 -8.67 10.21
CA VAL A 290 18.75 -9.32 8.98
C VAL A 290 17.71 -8.42 8.36
N ILE A 291 17.94 -7.97 7.13
CA ILE A 291 17.02 -7.12 6.37
C ILE A 291 16.60 -7.88 5.12
N SER A 292 15.33 -8.28 5.03
CA SER A 292 14.78 -8.94 3.85
C SER A 292 13.95 -7.97 3.02
N HIS A 293 13.91 -8.20 1.72
CA HIS A 293 13.13 -7.45 0.73
C HIS A 293 12.37 -8.45 -0.13
N GLY A 294 11.04 -8.48 -0.02
CA GLY A 294 10.17 -9.21 -0.95
C GLY A 294 10.14 -8.48 -2.28
N LEU A 295 10.77 -9.06 -3.30
CA LEU A 295 10.95 -8.47 -4.62
C LEU A 295 9.75 -8.77 -5.53
N VAL A 296 9.41 -7.78 -6.37
CA VAL A 296 8.47 -7.93 -7.48
C VAL A 296 9.24 -7.99 -8.80
N GLY A 297 10.00 -6.92 -9.12
CA GLY A 297 10.74 -6.84 -10.38
C GLY A 297 9.85 -6.71 -11.61
N GLY A 298 8.68 -6.06 -11.48
CA GLY A 298 7.64 -6.01 -12.51
C GLY A 298 6.31 -5.48 -11.94
N GLU A 299 5.19 -6.03 -12.39
CA GLU A 299 3.85 -5.60 -11.93
C GLU A 299 3.40 -6.33 -10.64
N ARG A 300 3.66 -7.65 -10.57
CA ARG A 300 3.17 -8.54 -9.50
C ARG A 300 4.17 -9.66 -9.20
N GLU A 301 4.18 -10.08 -7.94
CA GLU A 301 5.05 -11.15 -7.44
C GLU A 301 4.81 -12.45 -8.20
N GLY A 302 5.86 -13.00 -8.82
CA GLY A 302 5.82 -14.32 -9.46
C GLY A 302 5.07 -14.39 -10.80
N GLU A 303 4.64 -13.26 -11.37
CA GLU A 303 4.00 -13.22 -12.69
C GLU A 303 5.00 -13.01 -13.84
N GLU A 304 6.08 -12.27 -13.61
CA GLU A 304 7.11 -11.97 -14.63
C GLU A 304 8.52 -12.28 -14.09
N ASP A 305 9.41 -12.69 -15.00
CA ASP A 305 10.83 -12.82 -14.68
C ASP A 305 11.49 -11.44 -14.57
N GLY A 306 12.44 -11.28 -13.65
CA GLY A 306 13.27 -10.10 -13.51
C GLY A 306 14.73 -10.48 -13.29
N THR A 307 15.64 -9.52 -13.43
CA THR A 307 17.08 -9.75 -13.18
C THR A 307 17.48 -9.14 -11.85
N LEU A 308 18.08 -9.94 -10.97
CA LEU A 308 18.79 -9.48 -9.77
C LEU A 308 20.29 -9.72 -9.98
N THR A 309 21.09 -8.66 -9.94
CA THR A 309 22.56 -8.72 -9.97
C THR A 309 23.10 -8.22 -8.65
N ILE A 310 23.98 -9.00 -8.01
CA ILE A 310 24.65 -8.63 -6.75
C ILE A 310 26.15 -8.50 -7.03
N ASP A 311 26.70 -7.30 -6.85
CA ASP A 311 28.14 -7.01 -6.91
C ASP A 311 28.61 -6.52 -5.53
N GLY A 312 29.24 -7.43 -4.79
CA GLY A 312 29.62 -7.21 -3.39
C GLY A 312 28.40 -6.94 -2.50
N THR A 313 28.15 -5.67 -2.18
CA THR A 313 27.01 -5.23 -1.34
C THR A 313 25.97 -4.41 -2.12
N HIS A 314 26.25 -4.15 -3.40
CA HIS A 314 25.36 -3.41 -4.28
C HIS A 314 24.46 -4.40 -5.03
N ALA A 315 23.15 -4.21 -4.94
CA ALA A 315 22.17 -5.03 -5.66
C ALA A 315 21.45 -4.18 -6.70
N THR A 316 21.35 -4.67 -7.93
CA THR A 316 20.61 -4.06 -9.03
C THR A 316 19.46 -4.96 -9.44
N ILE A 317 18.26 -4.39 -9.54
CA ILE A 317 17.04 -5.08 -9.91
C ILE A 317 16.49 -4.44 -11.19
N GLU A 318 16.23 -5.25 -12.21
CA GLU A 318 15.65 -4.82 -13.48
C GLU A 318 14.43 -5.67 -13.82
N ALA A 319 13.38 -5.01 -14.32
CA ALA A 319 12.20 -5.71 -14.79
C ALA A 319 12.50 -6.54 -16.05
N GLY A 320 11.74 -7.63 -16.22
CA GLY A 320 11.87 -8.51 -17.38
C GLY A 320 11.70 -7.80 -18.71
N PRO A 321 12.33 -8.33 -19.79
CA PRO A 321 12.26 -7.71 -21.12
C PRO A 321 10.83 -7.58 -21.67
N ASP A 322 9.92 -8.44 -21.22
CA ASP A 322 8.53 -8.42 -21.66
C ASP A 322 7.61 -7.52 -20.84
N SER A 323 8.07 -7.00 -19.70
CA SER A 323 7.29 -6.11 -18.82
C SER A 323 6.94 -4.79 -19.52
N LEU A 324 5.79 -4.21 -19.17
CA LEU A 324 5.38 -2.91 -19.70
C LEU A 324 6.38 -1.79 -19.36
N ALA A 325 6.96 -1.85 -18.16
CA ALA A 325 7.99 -0.92 -17.72
C ALA A 325 9.24 -1.03 -18.59
N LYS A 326 9.81 -2.22 -18.80
CA LYS A 326 11.05 -2.38 -19.58
C LYS A 326 10.86 -2.00 -21.06
N LYS A 327 9.68 -2.25 -21.63
CA LYS A 327 9.34 -1.85 -23.00
C LYS A 327 9.32 -0.33 -23.20
N HIS A 328 8.83 0.43 -22.21
CA HIS A 328 8.77 1.91 -22.29
C HIS A 328 10.01 2.59 -21.75
N PHE A 329 10.65 1.97 -20.77
CA PHE A 329 11.81 2.47 -20.06
C PHE A 329 12.91 1.39 -20.04
N PRO A 330 13.66 1.22 -21.15
CA PRO A 330 14.64 0.14 -21.28
C PRO A 330 15.77 0.18 -20.24
N GLU A 331 16.05 1.37 -19.70
CA GLU A 331 17.08 1.60 -18.68
C GLU A 331 16.51 1.64 -17.26
N ALA A 332 15.22 1.30 -17.09
CA ALA A 332 14.58 1.28 -15.80
C ALA A 332 15.21 0.21 -14.89
N ARG A 333 15.55 0.63 -13.67
CA ARG A 333 16.20 -0.21 -12.66
C ARG A 333 16.00 0.34 -11.26
N PHE A 334 16.22 -0.53 -10.30
CA PHE A 334 16.38 -0.20 -8.89
C PHE A 334 17.75 -0.62 -8.39
N THR A 335 18.26 0.09 -7.40
CA THR A 335 19.50 -0.26 -6.70
C THR A 335 19.31 -0.24 -5.20
N ILE A 336 19.92 -1.19 -4.50
CA ILE A 336 19.98 -1.24 -3.05
C ILE A 336 21.45 -1.31 -2.64
N GLU A 337 21.87 -0.43 -1.73
CA GLU A 337 23.24 -0.39 -1.23
C GLU A 337 23.32 0.04 0.23
N ALA A 338 24.32 -0.47 0.94
CA ALA A 338 24.69 0.02 2.26
C ALA A 338 25.60 1.24 2.14
N THR A 339 25.33 2.30 2.89
CA THR A 339 26.21 3.50 2.88
C THR A 339 27.60 3.20 3.47
N ASP A 340 27.68 2.20 4.35
CA ASP A 340 28.93 1.62 4.84
C ASP A 340 28.94 0.12 4.52
N PRO A 341 29.52 -0.29 3.38
CA PRO A 341 29.63 -1.68 2.97
C PRO A 341 30.38 -2.57 3.97
N SER A 342 31.25 -2.00 4.80
CA SER A 342 32.09 -2.78 5.73
C SER A 342 31.29 -3.45 6.84
N LEU A 343 30.08 -2.94 7.11
CA LEU A 343 29.13 -3.49 8.10
C LEU A 343 28.36 -4.70 7.57
N ILE A 344 28.31 -4.90 6.25
CA ILE A 344 27.60 -6.02 5.64
C ILE A 344 28.46 -7.28 5.74
N ALA A 345 27.88 -8.34 6.29
CA ALA A 345 28.48 -9.66 6.34
C ALA A 345 28.17 -10.45 5.06
N ARG A 346 26.88 -10.46 4.65
CA ARG A 346 26.40 -11.24 3.51
C ARG A 346 25.25 -10.53 2.80
N VAL A 347 25.17 -10.75 1.49
CA VAL A 347 24.03 -10.38 0.65
C VAL A 347 23.65 -11.61 -0.17
N GLY A 348 22.37 -11.95 -0.23
CA GLY A 348 21.88 -13.17 -0.90
C GLY A 348 20.36 -13.20 -1.01
N GLY A 349 19.82 -14.36 -1.34
CA GLY A 349 18.39 -14.60 -1.49
C GLY A 349 17.75 -15.24 -0.25
N SER A 350 16.67 -15.99 -0.47
CA SER A 350 15.92 -16.66 0.59
C SER A 350 16.71 -17.75 1.32
N GLU A 351 17.82 -18.24 0.78
CA GLU A 351 18.71 -19.17 1.47
C GLU A 351 19.28 -18.58 2.77
N LEU A 352 19.41 -17.25 2.85
CA LEU A 352 19.80 -16.55 4.08
C LEU A 352 18.71 -16.61 5.17
N LEU A 353 17.45 -16.83 4.77
CA LEU A 353 16.31 -17.02 5.66
C LEU A 353 16.10 -18.50 6.04
N GLY A 354 16.96 -19.41 5.59
CA GLY A 354 16.90 -20.83 5.91
C GLY A 354 16.05 -21.68 4.98
N PHE A 355 15.69 -21.16 3.80
CA PHE A 355 15.03 -21.98 2.77
C PHE A 355 16.06 -22.85 2.02
N GLU A 356 15.77 -24.13 1.84
CA GLU A 356 16.66 -25.09 1.15
C GLU A 356 16.90 -24.72 -0.32
N HIS A 357 15.93 -24.09 -0.96
CA HIS A 357 16.05 -23.58 -2.32
C HIS A 357 16.08 -22.05 -2.29
N ALA A 358 17.14 -21.49 -2.87
CA ALA A 358 17.25 -20.06 -3.10
C ALA A 358 16.12 -19.64 -4.05
N SER A 359 15.20 -18.82 -3.56
CA SER A 359 14.22 -18.11 -4.34
C SER A 359 14.77 -16.73 -4.67
N THR A 360 14.66 -16.33 -5.92
CA THR A 360 14.98 -14.98 -6.40
C THR A 360 13.91 -13.95 -6.05
N THR A 361 12.84 -14.36 -5.37
CA THR A 361 11.77 -13.45 -4.89
C THR A 361 12.17 -12.64 -3.67
N HIS A 362 13.35 -12.87 -3.11
CA HIS A 362 13.84 -12.17 -1.92
C HIS A 362 15.28 -11.70 -2.11
N LEU A 363 15.58 -10.53 -1.56
CA LEU A 363 16.95 -10.06 -1.35
C LEU A 363 17.17 -9.80 0.15
N VAL A 364 18.25 -10.36 0.69
CA VAL A 364 18.54 -10.35 2.11
C VAL A 364 19.94 -9.78 2.35
N TYR A 365 20.02 -8.82 3.27
CA TYR A 365 21.26 -8.29 3.82
C TYR A 365 21.42 -8.79 5.25
N GLU A 366 22.57 -9.39 5.57
CA GLU A 366 22.98 -9.71 6.94
C GLU A 366 24.14 -8.79 7.34
N THR A 367 24.06 -8.17 8.52
CA THR A 367 25.14 -7.34 9.05
C THR A 367 26.07 -8.14 9.95
N LYS A 368 27.30 -7.65 10.11
CA LYS A 368 28.11 -7.93 11.31
C LYS A 368 27.43 -7.31 12.55
N PRO A 369 27.85 -7.66 13.78
CA PRO A 369 27.37 -6.98 14.98
C PRO A 369 27.56 -5.47 14.84
N ALA A 370 26.46 -4.71 14.85
CA ALA A 370 26.46 -3.28 14.57
C ALA A 370 25.49 -2.54 15.48
N VAL A 371 25.81 -1.27 15.76
CA VAL A 371 24.91 -0.35 16.47
C VAL A 371 24.05 0.46 15.49
N GLY A 372 24.23 0.28 14.18
CA GLY A 372 23.42 0.92 13.17
C GLY A 372 23.86 0.58 11.75
N LEU A 373 22.98 0.88 10.80
CA LEU A 373 23.16 0.68 9.36
C LEU A 373 22.31 1.71 8.62
N VAL A 374 22.73 2.13 7.43
CA VAL A 374 21.85 2.80 6.48
C VAL A 374 21.86 2.04 5.17
N LEU A 375 20.68 1.60 4.74
CA LEU A 375 20.45 1.10 3.39
C LEU A 375 19.80 2.21 2.57
N LYS A 376 20.33 2.44 1.38
CA LYS A 376 19.78 3.36 0.37
C LYS A 376 19.14 2.52 -0.73
N LEU A 377 17.90 2.88 -1.06
CA LEU A 377 17.14 2.32 -2.16
C LEU A 377 16.90 3.46 -3.17
N SER A 378 17.32 3.27 -4.41
CA SER A 378 17.12 4.23 -5.49
C SER A 378 16.40 3.55 -6.64
N GLY A 379 15.57 4.29 -7.36
CA GLY A 379 14.97 3.83 -8.60
C GLY A 379 15.13 4.86 -9.70
N SER A 380 15.07 4.42 -10.94
CA SER A 380 15.06 5.31 -12.09
C SER A 380 14.30 4.70 -13.25
N THR A 381 13.54 5.51 -14.00
CA THR A 381 12.96 5.13 -15.31
C THR A 381 13.88 5.51 -16.47
N ARG A 382 14.86 6.38 -16.22
CA ARG A 382 15.86 6.88 -17.18
C ARG A 382 17.23 6.96 -16.50
N PRO A 383 18.34 7.17 -17.22
CA PRO A 383 19.64 7.41 -16.59
C PRO A 383 19.55 8.60 -15.62
N LEU A 384 19.97 8.38 -14.37
CA LEU A 384 19.95 9.40 -13.31
C LEU A 384 20.71 10.65 -13.78
N ALA A 385 19.97 11.75 -14.01
CA ALA A 385 20.55 13.07 -14.21
C ALA A 385 20.85 13.73 -12.84
N ALA A 386 21.76 14.71 -12.83
CA ALA A 386 22.05 15.48 -11.63
C ALA A 386 20.78 16.21 -11.11
N PRO A 387 20.58 16.33 -9.79
CA PRO A 387 19.41 16.98 -9.23
C PRO A 387 19.33 18.44 -9.72
N VAL A 388 18.23 18.79 -10.37
CA VAL A 388 17.91 20.18 -10.73
C VAL A 388 17.05 20.74 -9.60
N GLY A 389 17.61 21.65 -8.83
CA GLY A 389 16.97 22.18 -7.63
C GLY A 389 15.63 22.89 -7.90
N LYS A 390 14.63 22.57 -7.07
CA LYS A 390 13.88 23.47 -6.17
C LYS A 390 12.78 22.62 -5.46
N PRO A 391 12.58 22.75 -4.13
CA PRO A 391 11.51 22.04 -3.42
C PRO A 391 10.15 22.68 -3.69
N VAL A 392 9.14 21.91 -4.13
CA VAL A 392 7.82 22.47 -4.46
C VAL A 392 6.68 21.76 -3.72
N TRP A 393 6.68 20.44 -3.56
CA TRP A 393 5.56 19.76 -2.87
C TRP A 393 5.61 19.90 -1.34
N SER A 394 6.79 19.87 -0.70
CA SER A 394 6.91 20.09 0.75
C SER A 394 6.56 21.53 1.16
N ALA A 395 6.76 22.49 0.24
CA ALA A 395 6.26 23.84 0.39
C ALA A 395 4.73 23.90 0.23
N ALA A 396 4.16 23.14 -0.72
CA ALA A 396 2.72 23.05 -0.93
C ALA A 396 1.97 22.51 0.29
N THR A 397 2.54 21.57 1.04
CA THR A 397 1.92 21.07 2.29
C THR A 397 1.89 22.12 3.41
N SER A 398 2.61 23.24 3.24
CA SER A 398 2.53 24.41 4.12
C SER A 398 1.78 25.60 3.50
N ALA A 399 1.22 25.45 2.30
CA ALA A 399 0.55 26.54 1.59
C ALA A 399 -0.74 27.02 2.28
N LEU A 400 -1.41 26.12 3.01
CA LEU A 400 -2.61 26.42 3.76
C LEU A 400 -2.34 26.25 5.26
N ARG A 401 -2.33 27.37 5.99
CA ARG A 401 -2.22 27.42 7.45
C ARG A 401 -3.37 28.23 8.01
N VAL A 402 -3.90 27.80 9.14
CA VAL A 402 -4.99 28.49 9.83
C VAL A 402 -4.58 28.71 11.28
N SER A 403 -4.97 29.86 11.85
CA SER A 403 -4.69 30.14 13.25
C SER A 403 -5.78 31.04 13.83
N ALA A 404 -6.18 30.73 15.06
CA ALA A 404 -7.07 31.56 15.85
C ALA A 404 -6.73 31.33 17.33
N ALA A 405 -6.36 32.42 18.03
CA ALA A 405 -5.87 32.32 19.40
C ALA A 405 -6.95 31.76 20.33
N GLY A 406 -6.62 30.68 21.05
CA GLY A 406 -7.51 30.04 22.03
C GLY A 406 -8.58 29.11 21.43
N GLU A 407 -8.57 28.87 20.12
CA GLU A 407 -9.56 28.04 19.44
C GLU A 407 -8.99 26.66 19.08
N ALA A 408 -9.21 25.67 19.96
CA ALA A 408 -8.71 24.30 19.80
C ALA A 408 -9.11 23.64 18.46
N THR A 409 -10.30 23.98 17.95
CA THR A 409 -10.78 23.47 16.64
C THR A 409 -9.90 23.95 15.49
N VAL A 410 -9.43 25.21 15.54
CA VAL A 410 -8.55 25.76 14.52
C VAL A 410 -7.15 25.15 14.62
N ASP A 411 -6.67 24.89 15.83
CA ASP A 411 -5.39 24.19 16.05
C ASP A 411 -5.41 22.74 15.53
N HIS A 412 -6.54 22.04 15.70
CA HIS A 412 -6.74 20.71 15.14
C HIS A 412 -6.75 20.76 13.60
N LEU A 413 -7.44 21.74 13.02
CA LEU A 413 -7.47 21.94 11.57
C LEU A 413 -6.07 22.25 11.02
N ASP A 414 -5.32 23.16 11.64
CA ASP A 414 -3.93 23.48 11.26
C ASP A 414 -3.02 22.25 11.35
N SER A 415 -3.26 21.36 12.31
CA SER A 415 -2.47 20.15 12.50
C SER A 415 -2.72 19.11 11.40
N ILE A 416 -3.94 19.01 10.86
CA ILE A 416 -4.31 17.99 9.87
C ILE A 416 -4.19 18.45 8.41
N LEU A 417 -4.29 19.75 8.13
CA LEU A 417 -4.26 20.28 6.76
C LEU A 417 -3.04 19.81 5.93
N PRO A 418 -1.79 19.85 6.45
CA PRO A 418 -0.63 19.34 5.71
C PRO A 418 -0.75 17.87 5.30
N TRP A 419 -1.42 17.06 6.13
CA TRP A 419 -1.67 15.64 5.87
C TRP A 419 -2.71 15.42 4.78
N PHE A 420 -3.77 16.25 4.75
CA PHE A 420 -4.76 16.19 3.68
C PHE A 420 -4.18 16.66 2.34
N ILE A 421 -3.34 17.71 2.34
CA ILE A 421 -2.63 18.14 1.14
C ILE A 421 -1.69 17.04 0.66
N HIS A 422 -0.92 16.44 1.58
CA HIS A 422 -0.06 15.29 1.25
C HIS A 422 -0.86 14.15 0.62
N ASN A 423 -1.96 13.72 1.24
CA ASN A 423 -2.79 12.63 0.71
C ASN A 423 -3.42 12.99 -0.64
N GLY A 424 -3.82 14.23 -0.85
CA GLY A 424 -4.33 14.69 -2.15
C GLY A 424 -3.25 14.73 -3.23
N ILE A 425 -2.00 15.07 -2.88
CA ILE A 425 -0.84 14.97 -3.79
C ILE A 425 -0.52 13.51 -4.11
N ILE A 426 -0.59 12.59 -3.14
CA ILE A 426 -0.46 11.14 -3.38
C ILE A 426 -1.54 10.68 -4.36
N HIS A 427 -2.81 10.97 -4.07
CA HIS A 427 -3.94 10.64 -4.94
C HIS A 427 -3.76 11.19 -6.36
N TYR A 428 -3.21 12.39 -6.51
CA TYR A 428 -2.95 12.99 -7.81
C TYR A 428 -1.75 12.37 -8.54
N SER A 429 -0.62 12.16 -7.87
CA SER A 429 0.66 11.95 -8.57
C SER A 429 1.17 10.51 -8.53
N VAL A 430 0.74 9.72 -7.56
CA VAL A 430 1.05 8.29 -7.41
C VAL A 430 -0.23 7.58 -6.94
N PRO A 431 -1.28 7.51 -7.78
CA PRO A 431 -2.64 7.18 -7.38
C PRO A 431 -2.75 5.74 -6.89
N HIS A 432 -2.59 5.55 -5.58
CA HIS A 432 -2.92 4.32 -4.85
C HIS A 432 -3.18 4.67 -3.38
N GLY A 433 -3.83 3.75 -2.68
CA GLY A 433 -4.13 3.86 -1.25
C GLY A 433 -3.57 2.68 -0.47
N LEU A 434 -3.77 2.70 0.84
CA LEU A 434 -3.30 1.63 1.73
C LEU A 434 -3.96 0.29 1.40
N GLU A 435 -5.30 0.25 1.35
CA GLU A 435 -6.05 -0.93 0.94
C GLU A 435 -6.22 -1.01 -0.58
N GLN A 436 -6.40 0.14 -1.24
CA GLN A 436 -6.46 0.26 -2.70
C GLN A 436 -5.06 0.39 -3.31
N TRP A 437 -4.20 -0.59 -3.01
CA TRP A 437 -2.79 -0.59 -3.41
C TRP A 437 -2.58 -0.75 -4.92
N ASN A 438 -3.56 -1.32 -5.63
CA ASN A 438 -3.48 -1.49 -7.08
C ASN A 438 -4.18 -0.32 -7.78
N GLY A 439 -3.41 0.72 -8.12
CA GLY A 439 -3.90 1.92 -8.81
C GLY A 439 -3.06 2.29 -10.04
N GLY A 440 -2.59 3.52 -10.13
CA GLY A 440 -1.83 4.04 -11.28
C GLY A 440 -2.67 4.79 -12.32
N ALA A 441 -3.99 4.79 -12.17
CA ALA A 441 -4.91 5.50 -13.04
C ALA A 441 -5.48 6.76 -12.40
N TRP A 442 -5.82 7.73 -13.25
CA TRP A 442 -6.77 8.76 -12.90
C TRP A 442 -8.17 8.31 -13.26
N GLY A 443 -9.05 8.24 -12.25
CA GLY A 443 -10.48 8.28 -12.51
C GLY A 443 -10.86 9.68 -12.98
N VAL A 444 -11.61 9.78 -14.08
CA VAL A 444 -11.88 11.07 -14.73
C VAL A 444 -12.60 12.02 -13.77
N ARG A 445 -13.60 11.53 -13.02
CA ARG A 445 -14.25 12.33 -11.98
C ARG A 445 -13.32 12.66 -10.82
N ASP A 446 -12.44 11.73 -10.47
CA ASP A 446 -11.67 11.78 -9.22
C ASP A 446 -10.56 12.83 -9.35
N VAL A 447 -9.87 12.86 -10.51
CA VAL A 447 -8.86 13.88 -10.82
C VAL A 447 -9.50 15.26 -11.02
N THR A 448 -10.68 15.35 -11.64
CA THR A 448 -11.39 16.63 -11.88
C THR A 448 -12.16 17.16 -10.65
N GLN A 449 -12.18 16.40 -9.56
CA GLN A 449 -12.63 16.86 -8.24
C GLN A 449 -11.43 17.12 -7.33
N GLY A 450 -11.07 16.16 -6.47
CA GLY A 450 -10.16 16.36 -5.36
C GLY A 450 -8.78 16.87 -5.80
N SER A 451 -8.29 16.46 -6.98
CA SER A 451 -6.99 16.93 -7.47
C SER A 451 -7.05 18.35 -8.03
N ILE A 452 -7.98 18.69 -8.93
CA ILE A 452 -8.11 20.06 -9.45
C ILE A 452 -8.47 21.05 -8.33
N GLU A 453 -9.43 20.72 -7.46
CA GLU A 453 -9.82 21.57 -6.34
C GLU A 453 -8.66 21.81 -5.38
N LEU A 454 -7.86 20.77 -5.09
CA LEU A 454 -6.64 20.93 -4.30
C LEU A 454 -5.63 21.83 -5.00
N LEU A 455 -5.30 21.56 -6.27
CA LEU A 455 -4.30 22.31 -7.03
C LEU A 455 -4.63 23.80 -7.09
N LEU A 456 -5.90 24.15 -7.32
CA LEU A 456 -6.35 25.54 -7.27
C LEU A 456 -6.24 26.12 -5.85
N SER A 457 -6.58 25.34 -4.82
CA SER A 457 -6.50 25.77 -3.41
C SER A 457 -5.08 26.04 -2.91
N ILE A 458 -4.08 25.37 -3.48
CA ILE A 458 -2.65 25.55 -3.14
C ILE A 458 -1.90 26.45 -4.13
N ASP A 459 -2.64 27.26 -4.91
CA ASP A 459 -2.10 28.21 -5.90
C ASP A 459 -1.19 27.55 -6.95
N ARG A 460 -1.65 26.41 -7.51
CA ARG A 460 -1.02 25.71 -8.64
C ARG A 460 -1.93 25.63 -9.87
N PRO A 461 -2.40 26.78 -10.39
CA PRO A 461 -3.22 26.80 -11.60
C PRO A 461 -2.47 26.32 -12.84
N ASP A 462 -1.14 26.41 -12.85
CA ASP A 462 -0.28 25.88 -13.91
C ASP A 462 -0.43 24.36 -14.07
N ILE A 463 -0.42 23.62 -12.95
CA ILE A 463 -0.63 22.17 -12.95
C ILE A 463 -2.09 21.83 -13.23
N ALA A 464 -3.03 22.59 -12.64
CA ALA A 464 -4.46 22.37 -12.88
C ALA A 464 -4.81 22.47 -14.37
N ARG A 465 -4.29 23.50 -15.06
CA ARG A 465 -4.46 23.68 -16.51
C ARG A 465 -3.92 22.50 -17.32
N ALA A 466 -2.69 22.07 -17.02
CA ALA A 466 -2.06 20.93 -17.70
C ALA A 466 -2.83 19.62 -17.46
N THR A 467 -3.34 19.43 -16.25
CA THR A 467 -4.18 18.28 -15.88
C THR A 467 -5.50 18.28 -16.63
N ILE A 468 -6.17 19.44 -16.72
CA ILE A 468 -7.42 19.56 -17.49
C ILE A 468 -7.16 19.26 -18.97
N ALA A 469 -6.08 19.80 -19.56
CA ALA A 469 -5.71 19.47 -20.94
C ALA A 469 -5.47 17.96 -21.15
N ASP A 470 -4.80 17.29 -20.22
CA ASP A 470 -4.61 15.84 -20.26
C ASP A 470 -5.93 15.06 -20.13
N VAL A 471 -6.84 15.49 -19.27
CA VAL A 471 -8.19 14.90 -19.19
C VAL A 471 -8.93 15.06 -20.52
N PHE A 472 -8.87 16.24 -21.13
CA PHE A 472 -9.52 16.53 -22.41
C PHE A 472 -8.91 15.73 -23.58
N LEU A 473 -7.62 15.41 -23.52
CA LEU A 473 -6.95 14.50 -24.48
C LEU A 473 -7.61 13.10 -24.51
N HIS A 474 -8.13 12.65 -23.37
CA HIS A 474 -8.79 11.35 -23.23
C HIS A 474 -10.29 11.38 -23.57
N GLN A 475 -10.83 12.51 -24.07
CA GLN A 475 -12.20 12.57 -24.58
C GLN A 475 -12.33 11.84 -25.92
N TYR A 476 -13.40 11.08 -26.10
CA TYR A 476 -13.58 10.25 -27.30
C TYR A 476 -14.03 11.03 -28.53
N ASP A 477 -13.35 10.80 -29.66
CA ASP A 477 -13.76 11.29 -30.98
C ASP A 477 -15.15 10.76 -31.35
N GLY A 478 -16.01 11.64 -31.84
CA GLY A 478 -17.37 11.34 -32.26
C GLY A 478 -18.40 11.30 -31.13
N SER A 479 -18.17 10.56 -30.04
CA SER A 479 -19.13 10.47 -28.93
C SER A 479 -19.04 11.66 -27.98
N GLY A 480 -17.85 12.19 -27.70
CA GLY A 480 -17.67 13.34 -26.81
C GLY A 480 -17.80 13.01 -25.31
N ASP A 481 -17.87 11.74 -24.95
CA ASP A 481 -17.74 11.24 -23.57
C ASP A 481 -16.29 10.82 -23.25
N TRP A 482 -16.07 10.30 -22.05
CA TRP A 482 -14.76 9.92 -21.52
C TRP A 482 -14.74 8.47 -21.01
N PRO A 483 -13.56 7.86 -20.89
CA PRO A 483 -13.39 6.65 -20.09
C PRO A 483 -13.79 6.87 -18.63
N GLN A 484 -14.03 5.78 -17.89
CA GLN A 484 -14.21 5.84 -16.44
C GLN A 484 -12.91 6.26 -15.73
N TRP A 485 -11.79 5.73 -16.22
CA TRP A 485 -10.43 6.00 -15.76
C TRP A 485 -9.44 5.69 -16.88
N TYR A 486 -8.27 6.31 -16.84
CA TYR A 486 -7.14 6.03 -17.74
C TYR A 486 -5.82 6.05 -16.95
N MET A 487 -4.84 5.23 -17.35
CA MET A 487 -3.53 5.17 -16.68
C MET A 487 -2.72 6.45 -16.92
N LEU A 488 -1.89 6.82 -15.95
CA LEU A 488 -0.97 7.93 -16.11
C LEU A 488 -0.02 7.73 -17.29
N ALA A 489 0.44 8.84 -17.87
CA ALA A 489 1.44 8.82 -18.93
C ALA A 489 2.68 7.97 -18.53
N PRO A 490 3.28 7.23 -19.48
CA PRO A 490 2.89 7.14 -20.89
C PRO A 490 1.66 6.26 -21.16
N PHE A 491 1.12 5.53 -20.19
CA PHE A 491 0.23 4.39 -20.39
C PHE A 491 -1.26 4.70 -20.64
N GLY A 492 -1.63 5.93 -20.99
CA GLY A 492 -3.03 6.38 -21.13
C GLY A 492 -3.93 5.54 -22.06
N TRP A 493 -3.34 4.73 -22.94
CA TRP A 493 -4.10 3.75 -23.73
C TRP A 493 -4.68 2.58 -22.92
N ILE A 494 -4.24 2.40 -21.68
CA ILE A 494 -4.83 1.47 -20.73
C ILE A 494 -5.90 2.24 -19.96
N GLN A 495 -7.16 1.98 -20.31
CA GLN A 495 -8.31 2.71 -19.80
C GLN A 495 -9.55 1.83 -19.73
N GLN A 496 -10.51 2.22 -18.90
CA GLN A 496 -11.84 1.62 -18.91
C GLN A 496 -12.77 2.44 -19.79
N ARG A 497 -13.09 1.90 -20.97
CA ARG A 497 -13.86 2.59 -22.01
C ARG A 497 -15.24 3.06 -21.56
N HIS A 498 -15.96 2.21 -20.83
CA HIS A 498 -17.31 2.51 -20.40
C HIS A 498 -17.31 3.29 -19.10
N SER A 499 -18.02 4.41 -19.07
CA SER A 499 -18.15 5.28 -17.91
C SER A 499 -19.57 5.34 -17.37
N HIS A 500 -19.68 5.81 -16.13
CA HIS A 500 -20.95 6.23 -15.55
C HIS A 500 -21.45 7.53 -16.22
N GLY A 501 -22.78 7.74 -16.21
CA GLY A 501 -23.40 8.90 -16.87
C GLY A 501 -23.03 10.27 -16.31
N ASP A 502 -22.46 10.33 -15.10
CA ASP A 502 -21.97 11.57 -14.49
C ASP A 502 -20.62 12.02 -15.05
N ILE A 503 -19.84 11.12 -15.66
CA ILE A 503 -18.44 11.40 -16.02
C ILE A 503 -18.28 12.66 -16.88
N PRO A 504 -19.06 12.91 -17.95
CA PRO A 504 -18.87 14.10 -18.78
C PRO A 504 -19.15 15.44 -18.09
N LEU A 505 -19.81 15.46 -16.91
CA LEU A 505 -20.05 16.69 -16.15
C LEU A 505 -18.77 17.21 -15.47
N TRP A 506 -17.90 16.30 -15.01
CA TRP A 506 -16.79 16.66 -14.14
C TRP A 506 -15.65 17.41 -14.84
N PRO A 507 -15.20 17.02 -16.05
CA PRO A 507 -14.23 17.81 -16.82
C PRO A 507 -14.75 19.23 -17.13
N LEU A 508 -16.05 19.39 -17.37
CA LEU A 508 -16.67 20.70 -17.60
C LEU A 508 -16.66 21.55 -16.33
N LYS A 509 -17.04 20.99 -15.18
CA LYS A 509 -16.96 21.68 -13.88
C LYS A 509 -15.52 22.13 -13.60
N ALA A 510 -14.53 21.23 -13.75
CA ALA A 510 -13.13 21.54 -13.52
C ALA A 510 -12.61 22.67 -14.43
N LEU A 511 -13.02 22.66 -15.71
CA LEU A 511 -12.71 23.75 -16.64
C LEU A 511 -13.33 25.08 -16.17
N CYS A 512 -14.59 25.08 -15.74
CA CYS A 512 -15.24 26.28 -15.19
C CYS A 512 -14.53 26.78 -13.92
N ASP A 513 -14.27 25.91 -12.95
CA ASP A 513 -13.57 26.27 -11.70
C ASP A 513 -12.20 26.89 -11.99
N TYR A 514 -11.45 26.33 -12.94
CA TYR A 514 -10.17 26.87 -13.39
C TYR A 514 -10.31 28.26 -14.02
N LEU A 515 -11.27 28.45 -14.93
CA LEU A 515 -11.50 29.73 -15.61
C LEU A 515 -11.98 30.80 -14.63
N GLU A 516 -12.83 30.45 -13.67
CA GLU A 516 -13.29 31.36 -12.62
C GLU A 516 -12.14 31.78 -11.69
N ALA A 517 -11.25 30.84 -11.33
CA ALA A 517 -10.11 31.11 -10.47
C ALA A 517 -9.01 31.94 -11.14
N THR A 518 -8.80 31.79 -12.46
CA THR A 518 -7.63 32.35 -13.16
C THR A 518 -7.94 33.43 -14.19
N SER A 519 -9.18 33.47 -14.70
CA SER A 519 -9.56 34.25 -15.88
C SER A 519 -8.74 33.95 -17.14
N ASP A 520 -8.08 32.78 -17.24
CA ASP A 520 -7.33 32.35 -18.44
C ASP A 520 -8.27 31.85 -19.56
N PHE A 521 -9.05 32.76 -20.14
CA PHE A 521 -9.95 32.42 -21.25
C PHE A 521 -9.21 32.00 -22.52
N ALA A 522 -7.91 32.31 -22.66
CA ALA A 522 -7.11 31.84 -23.79
C ALA A 522 -6.93 30.32 -23.78
N PHE A 523 -7.11 29.65 -22.63
CA PHE A 523 -7.10 28.20 -22.54
C PHE A 523 -8.23 27.55 -23.36
N LEU A 524 -9.36 28.24 -23.57
CA LEU A 524 -10.46 27.72 -24.39
C LEU A 524 -10.06 27.53 -25.87
N ASP A 525 -9.07 28.28 -26.35
CA ASP A 525 -8.54 28.21 -27.71
C ASP A 525 -7.40 27.20 -27.85
N GLU A 526 -6.93 26.59 -26.76
CA GLU A 526 -5.86 25.59 -26.80
C GLU A 526 -6.30 24.34 -27.55
N ALA A 527 -5.47 23.90 -28.50
CA ALA A 527 -5.76 22.71 -29.29
C ALA A 527 -5.28 21.45 -28.57
N VAL A 528 -6.20 20.53 -28.29
CA VAL A 528 -5.94 19.21 -27.72
C VAL A 528 -6.51 18.15 -28.67
N ASP A 529 -5.87 16.97 -28.73
CA ASP A 529 -6.35 15.86 -29.57
C ASP A 529 -7.51 15.12 -28.91
N TRP A 530 -8.24 14.34 -29.70
CA TRP A 530 -9.25 13.40 -29.20
C TRP A 530 -8.63 12.01 -29.07
N THR A 531 -9.30 11.13 -28.34
CA THR A 531 -8.94 9.71 -28.26
C THR A 531 -9.88 8.87 -29.13
N ASP A 532 -9.33 7.93 -29.89
CA ASP A 532 -10.13 6.92 -30.57
C ASP A 532 -10.62 5.87 -29.54
N ALA A 533 -11.94 5.72 -29.43
CA ALA A 533 -12.56 4.87 -28.41
C ALA A 533 -12.29 3.36 -28.56
N ASN A 534 -11.82 2.91 -29.73
CA ASN A 534 -11.54 1.49 -29.98
C ASN A 534 -10.08 1.13 -29.71
N THR A 535 -9.17 2.05 -30.01
CA THR A 535 -7.72 1.84 -29.91
C THR A 535 -7.10 2.48 -28.67
N ALA A 536 -7.82 3.39 -28.00
CA ALA A 536 -7.34 4.17 -26.87
C ALA A 536 -6.09 5.01 -27.21
N ARG A 537 -5.96 5.45 -28.46
CA ARG A 537 -4.84 6.26 -28.95
C ARG A 537 -5.34 7.63 -29.42
N PRO A 538 -4.47 8.65 -29.47
CA PRO A 538 -4.81 9.94 -30.06
C PRO A 538 -5.33 9.77 -31.50
N ALA A 539 -6.41 10.47 -31.83
CA ALA A 539 -7.12 10.35 -33.10
C ALA A 539 -6.45 11.16 -34.24
N GLY A 540 -5.50 12.05 -33.91
CA GLY A 540 -4.81 12.91 -34.87
C GLY A 540 -5.70 14.04 -35.41
N LYS A 541 -6.69 14.49 -34.63
CA LYS A 541 -7.69 15.49 -35.01
C LYS A 541 -7.81 16.63 -33.98
N PRO A 542 -6.72 17.34 -33.64
CA PRO A 542 -6.76 18.33 -32.57
C PRO A 542 -7.78 19.44 -32.80
N SER A 543 -8.48 19.83 -31.74
CA SER A 543 -9.48 20.90 -31.73
C SER A 543 -9.42 21.70 -30.44
N SER A 544 -10.10 22.84 -30.39
CA SER A 544 -10.04 23.73 -29.22
C SER A 544 -10.70 23.09 -27.99
N ILE A 545 -10.23 23.39 -26.78
CA ILE A 545 -10.92 23.00 -25.52
C ILE A 545 -12.40 23.40 -25.54
N LEU A 546 -12.74 24.52 -26.19
CA LEU A 546 -14.13 24.95 -26.39
C LEU A 546 -14.94 23.95 -27.24
N ASP A 547 -14.37 23.42 -28.33
CA ASP A 547 -15.01 22.41 -29.18
C ASP A 547 -15.25 21.10 -28.40
N HIS A 548 -14.26 20.69 -27.61
CA HIS A 548 -14.36 19.56 -26.69
C HIS A 548 -15.49 19.75 -25.66
N ALA A 549 -15.56 20.92 -25.03
CA ALA A 549 -16.60 21.25 -24.07
C ALA A 549 -18.00 21.28 -24.74
N ALA A 550 -18.10 21.82 -25.96
CA ALA A 550 -19.33 21.82 -26.73
C ALA A 550 -19.79 20.39 -27.08
N ALA A 551 -18.87 19.48 -27.41
CA ALA A 551 -19.18 18.08 -27.67
C ALA A 551 -19.72 17.37 -26.42
N ALA A 552 -19.13 17.61 -25.24
CA ALA A 552 -19.62 17.06 -23.98
C ALA A 552 -21.04 17.54 -23.66
N VAL A 553 -21.33 18.83 -23.86
CA VAL A 553 -22.68 19.39 -23.70
C VAL A 553 -23.67 18.80 -24.71
N ALA A 554 -23.23 18.60 -25.97
CA ALA A 554 -24.05 17.95 -26.98
C ALA A 554 -24.37 16.50 -26.62
N TRP A 555 -23.39 15.75 -26.10
CA TRP A 555 -23.58 14.39 -25.60
C TRP A 555 -24.62 14.36 -24.48
N MET A 556 -24.49 15.21 -23.46
CA MET A 556 -25.45 15.24 -22.34
C MET A 556 -26.87 15.53 -22.81
N ARG A 557 -27.05 16.46 -23.76
CA ARG A 557 -28.37 16.75 -24.34
C ARG A 557 -28.98 15.55 -25.08
N GLN A 558 -28.15 14.69 -25.68
CA GLN A 558 -28.61 13.48 -26.37
C GLN A 558 -29.02 12.38 -25.39
N GLN A 559 -28.44 12.35 -24.19
CA GLN A 559 -28.77 11.37 -23.15
C GLN A 559 -30.05 11.71 -22.37
N CYS A 560 -30.49 12.97 -22.40
CA CYS A 560 -31.72 13.38 -21.70
C CYS A 560 -32.94 12.53 -22.09
N PHE A 561 -33.74 12.16 -21.09
CA PHE A 561 -35.02 11.48 -21.33
C PHE A 561 -35.92 12.30 -22.27
N PRO A 562 -36.50 11.67 -23.31
CA PRO A 562 -37.29 12.39 -24.31
C PRO A 562 -38.38 13.28 -23.72
N GLY A 563 -38.38 14.56 -24.11
CA GLY A 563 -39.34 15.56 -23.61
C GLY A 563 -39.01 16.16 -22.25
N THR A 564 -37.83 15.87 -21.69
CA THR A 564 -37.37 16.41 -20.40
C THR A 564 -35.94 16.99 -20.51
N ALA A 565 -35.45 17.57 -19.41
CA ALA A 565 -34.05 17.93 -19.22
C ALA A 565 -33.39 17.07 -18.12
N LEU A 566 -33.90 15.86 -17.91
CA LEU A 566 -33.35 14.88 -16.98
C LEU A 566 -32.32 14.03 -17.72
N LEU A 567 -31.05 14.19 -17.34
CA LEU A 567 -29.92 13.39 -17.82
C LEU A 567 -30.00 11.94 -17.30
#